data_AF-A0A8X6LPY2-F1
#
_entry.id   AF-A0A8X6LPY2-F1
#
_cell.length_a   1.000
_cell.length_b   1.000
_cell.length_c   1.000
_cell.angle_alpha   90.00
_cell.angle_beta   90.00
_cell.angle_gamma   90.00
#
_symmetry.space_group_name_H-M   'P 1'
#
loop_
_entity.id
_entity.type
_entity.pdbx_description
1 polymer ?
#
loop_
_entity_poly.entity_id
_entity_poly.type
_entity_poly.pdbx_seq_one_letter_code
_entity_poly.pdbx_strand_id
1 'polypeptide(L)'
;INECQENPCDDTAICKNNIGSFSCQCEKGYRGENCRCSEVEKHEACEDIDECREDSWTCNPWENTQCYNLPGTFKCMCKPGYQPIKMNVNPQETRCEEYKKSWVPAIIVIVITLFMIFFTVWIHKCVKKW
;
A
#
# COMPACT_ATOMS: atom_id res chain seq x y z
N ILE A 1 -22.50 -5.41 -37.26
CA ILE A 1 -21.12 -4.89 -37.14
C ILE A 1 -20.77 -4.90 -35.66
N ASN A 2 -19.50 -5.12 -35.33
CA ASN A 2 -19.01 -5.01 -33.95
C ASN A 2 -17.88 -3.99 -33.93
N GLU A 3 -18.23 -2.78 -33.54
CA GLU A 3 -17.37 -1.61 -33.56
C GLU A 3 -16.20 -1.74 -32.57
N CYS A 4 -16.33 -2.60 -31.54
CA CYS A 4 -15.25 -2.86 -30.58
C CYS A 4 -14.07 -3.66 -31.15
N GLN A 5 -14.18 -4.25 -32.35
CA GLN A 5 -13.07 -5.01 -32.94
C GLN A 5 -11.93 -4.11 -33.45
N GLU A 6 -12.21 -2.83 -33.68
CA GLU A 6 -11.24 -1.83 -34.15
C GLU A 6 -10.57 -1.06 -32.99
N ASN A 7 -10.76 -1.51 -31.74
CA ASN A 7 -10.27 -0.86 -30.51
C ASN A 7 -10.52 0.66 -30.49
N PRO A 8 -11.78 1.12 -30.60
CA PRO A 8 -12.08 2.54 -30.70
C PRO A 8 -11.95 3.30 -29.38
N CYS A 9 -11.81 2.60 -28.25
CA CYS A 9 -11.75 3.14 -26.89
C CYS A 9 -10.29 3.30 -26.41
N ASP A 10 -10.11 4.07 -25.34
CA ASP A 10 -8.83 4.14 -24.62
C ASP A 10 -8.37 2.77 -24.12
N ASP A 11 -7.05 2.57 -23.99
CA ASP A 11 -6.45 1.32 -23.48
C ASP A 11 -6.93 0.98 -22.06
N THR A 12 -7.34 1.99 -21.28
CA THR A 12 -7.91 1.85 -19.93
C THR A 12 -9.43 2.01 -19.92
N ALA A 13 -10.09 1.72 -21.04
CA ALA A 13 -11.54 1.72 -21.17
C ALA A 13 -12.11 0.39 -21.68
N ILE A 14 -13.30 0.06 -21.19
CA ILE A 14 -14.11 -1.08 -21.62
C ILE A 14 -15.01 -0.67 -22.78
N CYS A 15 -14.85 -1.31 -23.93
CA CYS A 15 -15.75 -1.14 -25.08
C CYS A 15 -17.00 -2.02 -24.95
N LYS A 16 -18.18 -1.41 -25.13
CA LYS A 16 -19.47 -2.09 -25.22
C LYS A 16 -20.08 -1.88 -26.59
N ASN A 17 -20.26 -2.98 -27.32
CA ASN A 17 -20.92 -2.96 -28.61
C ASN A 17 -22.45 -2.87 -28.44
N ASN A 18 -23.09 -1.91 -29.09
CA ASN A 18 -24.53 -1.68 -29.02
C ASN A 18 -25.15 -1.85 -30.41
N ILE A 19 -26.48 -1.91 -30.49
CA ILE A 19 -27.15 -1.97 -31.80
C ILE A 19 -26.99 -0.62 -32.49
N GLY A 20 -26.23 -0.59 -33.59
CA GLY A 20 -26.00 0.61 -34.40
C GLY A 20 -25.03 1.63 -33.81
N SER A 21 -24.31 1.28 -32.74
CA SER A 21 -23.32 2.15 -32.09
C SER A 21 -22.41 1.35 -31.15
N PHE A 22 -21.50 2.04 -30.46
CA PHE A 22 -20.73 1.51 -29.33
C PHE A 22 -20.62 2.56 -28.23
N SER A 23 -20.22 2.13 -27.04
CA SER A 23 -19.85 3.03 -25.95
C SER A 23 -18.55 2.58 -25.30
N CYS A 24 -17.76 3.57 -24.86
CA CYS A 24 -16.56 3.34 -24.07
C CYS A 24 -16.82 3.75 -22.63
N GLN A 25 -16.31 2.96 -21.70
CA GLN A 25 -16.41 3.26 -20.28
C GLN A 25 -15.04 3.07 -19.63
N CYS A 26 -14.51 4.12 -19.04
CA CYS A 26 -13.25 4.10 -18.31
C CYS A 26 -13.28 2.98 -17.25
N GLU A 27 -12.18 2.26 -17.10
CA GLU A 27 -12.04 1.25 -16.07
C GLU A 27 -12.18 1.85 -14.67
N LYS A 28 -12.43 1.00 -13.68
CA LYS A 28 -12.53 1.45 -12.28
C LYS A 28 -11.22 2.11 -11.86
N GLY A 29 -11.32 3.29 -11.25
CA GLY A 29 -10.15 4.09 -10.86
C GLY A 29 -9.70 5.11 -11.92
N TYR A 30 -10.39 5.17 -13.07
CA TYR A 30 -10.14 6.15 -14.13
C TYR A 30 -11.39 6.98 -14.42
N ARG A 31 -11.19 8.18 -14.96
CA ARG A 31 -12.24 9.10 -15.40
C ARG A 31 -11.93 9.70 -16.76
N GLY A 32 -12.97 10.08 -17.50
CA GLY A 32 -12.89 10.69 -18.82
C GLY A 32 -14.31 10.83 -19.38
N GLU A 33 -14.55 11.83 -20.23
CA GLU A 33 -15.92 12.11 -20.70
C GLU A 33 -16.44 11.05 -21.68
N ASN A 34 -15.59 10.61 -22.62
CA ASN A 34 -15.95 9.63 -23.63
C ASN A 34 -15.02 8.39 -23.64
N CYS A 35 -13.98 8.39 -22.80
CA CYS A 35 -13.04 7.29 -22.57
C CYS A 35 -12.46 6.74 -23.91
N ARG A 36 -12.06 7.66 -24.79
CA ARG A 36 -11.66 7.38 -26.17
C ARG A 36 -10.21 7.81 -26.44
N CYS A 37 -9.50 7.02 -27.25
CA CYS A 37 -8.25 7.42 -27.88
C CYS A 37 -8.52 8.61 -28.83
N SER A 38 -8.24 9.83 -28.37
CA SER A 38 -8.32 11.04 -29.18
C SER A 38 -6.92 11.65 -29.27
N GLU A 39 -6.40 11.77 -30.48
CA GLU A 39 -5.13 12.49 -30.73
C GLU A 39 -5.30 14.02 -30.66
N VAL A 40 -6.55 14.51 -30.61
CA VAL A 40 -6.90 15.93 -30.81
C VAL A 40 -7.28 16.64 -29.52
N GLU A 41 -7.92 15.94 -28.57
CA GLU A 41 -8.41 16.46 -27.29
C GLU A 41 -8.04 15.50 -26.16
N LYS A 42 -7.26 15.96 -25.18
CA LYS A 42 -6.72 15.14 -24.08
C LYS A 42 -7.78 14.73 -23.04
N HIS A 43 -8.85 15.51 -22.89
CA HIS A 43 -9.91 15.30 -21.88
C HIS A 43 -10.86 14.14 -22.21
N GLU A 44 -10.69 13.54 -23.38
CA GLU A 44 -11.47 12.40 -23.87
C GLU A 44 -10.87 11.06 -23.40
N ALA A 45 -9.55 11.01 -23.19
CA ALA A 45 -8.86 9.82 -22.73
C ALA A 45 -9.16 9.52 -21.25
N CYS A 46 -8.93 8.27 -20.85
CA CYS A 46 -9.03 7.87 -19.46
C CYS A 46 -7.84 8.41 -18.67
N GLU A 47 -8.12 9.20 -17.64
CA GLU A 47 -7.13 9.68 -16.69
C GLU A 47 -7.31 9.00 -15.34
N ASP A 48 -6.19 8.66 -14.72
CA ASP A 48 -6.14 8.11 -13.36
C ASP A 48 -6.80 9.07 -12.35
N ILE A 49 -7.65 8.53 -11.49
CA ILE A 49 -8.28 9.29 -10.40
C ILE A 49 -7.29 9.30 -9.24
N ASP A 50 -6.77 10.48 -8.86
CA ASP A 50 -5.93 10.61 -7.67
C ASP A 50 -6.80 10.60 -6.40
N GLU A 51 -7.12 9.41 -5.89
CA GLU A 51 -8.02 9.27 -4.73
C GLU A 51 -7.42 9.93 -3.48
N CYS A 52 -6.10 10.10 -3.41
CA CYS A 52 -5.45 10.80 -2.31
C CYS A 52 -5.67 12.32 -2.32
N ARG A 53 -6.05 12.91 -3.47
CA ARG A 53 -6.34 14.34 -3.61
C ARG A 53 -7.82 14.65 -3.64
N GLU A 54 -8.65 13.74 -4.15
CA GLU A 54 -10.08 13.99 -4.28
C GLU A 54 -10.80 13.96 -2.94
N ASP A 55 -10.38 13.09 -2.01
CA ASP A 55 -11.00 13.00 -0.69
C ASP A 55 -9.95 12.91 0.44
N SER A 56 -10.10 13.79 1.42
CA SER A 56 -9.30 13.83 2.64
C SER A 56 -9.50 12.58 3.53
N TRP A 57 -10.54 11.79 3.29
CA TRP A 57 -10.92 10.61 4.08
C TRP A 57 -10.56 9.28 3.40
N THR A 58 -9.92 9.30 2.23
CA THR A 58 -9.53 8.11 1.44
C THR A 58 -8.73 7.07 2.25
N CYS A 59 -7.82 7.53 3.08
CA CYS A 59 -7.16 6.71 4.11
C CYS A 59 -7.56 7.24 5.48
N ASN A 60 -7.71 6.38 6.48
CA ASN A 60 -8.05 6.79 7.85
C ASN A 60 -6.94 7.68 8.46
N PRO A 61 -7.06 9.03 8.42
CA PRO A 61 -5.96 9.95 8.75
C PRO A 61 -5.59 9.92 10.23
N TRP A 62 -6.54 9.57 11.10
CA TRP A 62 -6.37 9.52 12.55
C TRP A 62 -5.63 8.26 13.04
N GLU A 63 -5.33 7.30 12.16
CA GLU A 63 -4.67 6.04 12.50
C GLU A 63 -3.22 5.95 11.98
N ASN A 64 -2.50 7.07 11.85
CA ASN A 64 -1.10 7.10 11.41
C ASN A 64 -0.85 6.47 10.03
N THR A 65 -1.81 6.64 9.11
CA THR A 65 -1.73 6.16 7.74
C THR A 65 -1.29 7.27 6.77
N GLN A 66 -0.77 6.87 5.62
CA GLN A 66 -0.37 7.71 4.51
C GLN A 66 -0.91 7.12 3.21
N CYS A 67 -1.57 7.96 2.41
CA CYS A 67 -2.11 7.59 1.10
C CYS A 67 -1.02 7.66 0.03
N TYR A 68 -1.05 6.71 -0.89
CA TYR A 68 -0.23 6.67 -2.10
C TYR A 68 -1.11 6.37 -3.30
N ASN A 69 -1.17 7.31 -4.23
CA ASN A 69 -1.88 7.15 -5.50
C ASN A 69 -1.14 6.16 -6.41
N LEU A 70 -1.86 5.30 -7.11
CA LEU A 70 -1.35 4.31 -8.06
C LEU A 70 -2.26 4.31 -9.31
N PRO A 71 -1.77 3.89 -10.49
CA PRO A 71 -2.64 3.79 -11.65
C PRO A 71 -3.84 2.85 -11.42
N GLY A 72 -5.05 3.40 -11.49
CA GLY A 72 -6.33 2.72 -11.31
C GLY A 72 -6.69 2.39 -9.86
N THR A 73 -5.89 2.81 -8.87
CA THR A 73 -6.13 2.49 -7.46
C THR A 73 -5.29 3.32 -6.49
N PHE A 74 -5.46 3.10 -5.19
CA PHE A 74 -4.59 3.68 -4.17
C PHE A 74 -4.22 2.64 -3.12
N LYS A 75 -3.17 2.94 -2.34
CA LYS A 75 -2.86 2.18 -1.14
C LYS A 75 -2.66 3.10 0.06
N CYS A 76 -3.15 2.65 1.21
CA CYS A 76 -2.85 3.25 2.49
C CYS A 76 -1.74 2.45 3.16
N MET A 77 -0.68 3.13 3.60
CA MET A 77 0.42 2.50 4.33
C MET A 77 0.66 3.22 5.64
N CYS A 78 1.30 2.54 6.60
CA CYS A 78 1.65 3.17 7.87
C CYS A 78 2.76 4.21 7.68
N LYS A 79 2.65 5.33 8.38
CA LYS A 79 3.71 6.33 8.48
C LYS A 79 4.97 5.72 9.10
N PRO A 80 6.16 6.29 8.86
CA PRO A 80 7.40 5.84 9.51
C PRO A 80 7.25 5.72 11.03
N GLY A 81 7.72 4.61 11.59
CA GLY A 81 7.60 4.31 13.03
C GLY A 81 6.36 3.50 13.42
N TYR A 82 5.47 3.21 12.46
CA TYR A 82 4.25 2.42 12.68
C TYR A 82 4.22 1.15 11.81
N GLN A 83 3.52 0.13 12.26
CA GLN A 83 3.34 -1.15 11.57
C GLN A 83 1.84 -1.53 11.46
N PRO A 84 1.43 -2.23 10.40
CA PRO A 84 0.04 -2.64 10.23
C PRO A 84 -0.31 -3.76 11.22
N ILE A 85 -1.44 -3.63 11.90
CA ILE A 85 -1.92 -4.62 12.91
C ILE A 85 -2.63 -5.79 12.22
N LYS A 86 -3.31 -5.50 11.09
CA LYS A 86 -3.92 -6.46 10.20
C LYS A 86 -3.75 -5.96 8.77
N MET A 87 -3.26 -6.81 7.88
CA MET A 87 -3.37 -6.58 6.45
C MET A 87 -4.83 -6.83 6.06
N ASN A 88 -5.69 -5.81 6.23
CA ASN A 88 -7.01 -5.89 5.65
C ASN A 88 -6.86 -5.81 4.12
N VAL A 89 -7.61 -6.66 3.41
CA VAL A 89 -7.65 -6.65 1.92
C VAL A 89 -8.29 -5.35 1.41
N ASN A 90 -8.96 -4.59 2.29
CA ASN A 90 -9.49 -3.26 2.03
C ASN A 90 -8.44 -2.18 2.35
N PRO A 91 -7.97 -1.40 1.35
CA PRO A 91 -7.01 -0.30 1.56
C PRO A 91 -7.47 0.71 2.61
N GLN A 92 -8.78 0.96 2.71
CA GLN A 92 -9.38 1.95 3.61
C GLN A 92 -9.36 1.54 5.10
N GLU A 93 -9.12 0.26 5.41
CA GLU A 93 -9.16 -0.27 6.77
C GLU A 93 -7.76 -0.60 7.34
N THR A 94 -6.72 -0.03 6.75
CA THR A 94 -5.34 -0.23 7.22
C THR A 94 -5.17 0.46 8.58
N ARG A 95 -5.11 -0.33 9.65
CA ARG A 95 -4.84 0.19 11.00
C ARG A 95 -3.36 0.03 11.37
N CYS A 96 -2.77 1.12 11.83
CA CYS A 96 -1.36 1.17 12.20
C CYS A 96 -1.15 1.36 13.71
N GLU A 97 -0.22 0.59 14.27
CA GLU A 97 0.24 0.70 15.66
C GLU A 97 1.71 1.11 15.70
N GLU A 98 2.13 1.80 16.75
CA GLU A 98 3.53 2.13 16.95
C GLU A 98 4.38 0.85 16.99
N TYR A 99 5.57 0.94 16.42
CA TYR A 99 6.57 -0.09 16.60
C TYR A 99 6.99 -0.12 18.08
N LYS A 100 6.33 -0.95 18.90
CA LYS A 100 6.83 -1.25 20.24
C LYS A 100 8.22 -1.86 20.05
N LYS A 101 9.27 -1.10 20.37
CA LYS A 101 10.63 -1.64 20.51
C LYS A 101 10.52 -2.78 21.50
N SER A 102 10.44 -4.01 20.99
CA SER A 102 10.38 -5.19 21.83
C SER A 102 11.60 -5.15 22.72
N TRP A 103 11.44 -5.18 24.05
CA TRP A 103 12.57 -5.23 24.98
C TRP A 103 13.25 -6.60 24.98
N VAL A 104 12.66 -7.58 24.29
CA VAL A 104 13.14 -8.96 24.19
C VAL A 104 14.61 -9.04 23.75
N PRO A 105 15.09 -8.33 22.71
CA PRO A 105 16.51 -8.34 22.33
C PRO A 105 17.41 -7.77 23.44
N ALA A 106 16.98 -6.71 24.11
CA ALA A 106 17.74 -6.09 25.20
C ALA A 106 17.83 -7.02 26.43
N ILE A 107 16.73 -7.68 26.79
CA ILE A 107 16.67 -8.66 27.89
C ILE A 107 17.57 -9.86 27.58
N ILE A 108 17.54 -10.38 26.35
CA ILE A 108 18.40 -11.50 25.91
C ILE A 108 19.89 -11.12 26.04
N VAL A 109 20.29 -9.92 25.61
CA VAL A 109 21.68 -9.44 25.75
C VAL A 109 22.08 -9.32 27.22
N ILE A 110 21.19 -8.82 28.09
CA ILE A 110 21.44 -8.74 29.55
C ILE A 110 21.61 -10.15 30.14
N VAL A 111 20.77 -11.11 29.78
CA VAL A 111 20.88 -12.49 30.30
C VAL A 111 22.18 -13.17 29.84
N ILE A 112 22.55 -13.02 28.56
CA ILE A 112 23.80 -13.59 28.02
C ILE A 112 25.02 -12.99 28.72
N THR A 113 25.06 -11.66 28.88
CA THR A 113 26.17 -10.97 29.53
C THR A 113 26.30 -11.38 31.00
N LEU A 114 25.19 -11.48 31.74
CA LEU A 114 25.20 -11.98 33.12
C LEU A 114 25.68 -13.43 33.22
N PHE A 115 25.27 -14.31 32.29
CA PHE A 115 25.74 -15.69 32.23
C PHE A 115 27.25 -15.78 31.96
N MET A 116 27.76 -15.01 31.01
CA MET A 116 29.20 -14.95 30.70
C MET A 116 30.01 -14.41 31.88
N ILE A 117 29.50 -13.40 32.61
CA ILE A 117 30.13 -12.89 33.84
C ILE A 117 30.16 -13.99 34.92
N PHE A 118 29.06 -14.71 35.11
CA PHE A 118 29.02 -15.83 36.05
C PHE A 118 30.03 -16.92 35.68
N PHE A 119 30.11 -17.28 34.41
CA PHE A 119 31.01 -18.30 33.91
C PHE A 119 32.47 -17.90 34.07
N THR A 120 32.82 -16.65 33.75
CA THR A 120 34.17 -16.10 33.93
C THR A 120 34.58 -15.99 35.40
N VAL A 121 33.69 -15.52 36.28
CA VAL A 121 33.94 -15.48 37.73
C VAL A 121 34.08 -16.88 38.32
N TRP A 122 33.25 -17.82 37.87
CA TRP A 122 33.33 -19.22 38.28
C TRP A 122 34.65 -19.87 37.86
N ILE A 123 35.08 -19.69 36.60
CA ILE A 123 36.39 -20.13 36.12
C ILE A 123 37.51 -19.49 36.95
N HIS A 124 37.46 -18.18 37.21
CA HIS A 124 38.52 -17.48 37.96
C HIS A 124 38.62 -17.97 39.42
N LYS A 125 37.48 -18.26 40.06
CA LYS A 125 37.43 -18.88 41.40
C LYS A 125 37.88 -20.35 41.39
N CYS A 126 37.67 -21.07 40.29
CA CYS A 126 38.10 -22.46 40.13
C CYS A 126 39.63 -22.56 39.92
N VAL A 127 40.20 -21.68 39.08
CA VAL A 127 41.64 -21.62 38.78
C VAL A 127 42.47 -21.13 39.98
N LYS A 128 41.94 -20.22 40.81
CA LYS A 128 42.63 -19.76 42.04
C LYS A 128 42.54 -20.71 43.23
N LYS A 129 41.87 -21.86 43.09
CA LYS A 129 41.70 -22.86 44.15
C LYS A 129 42.63 -24.08 44.00
N TRP A 130 43.60 -23.99 43.10
CA TRP A 130 44.68 -24.97 42.86
C TRP A 130 46.03 -24.28 42.96
#